data_AF-A0A382EI92-F1
#
_entry.id   AF-A0A382EI92-F1
#
_cell.length_a   1.000
_cell.length_b   1.000
_cell.length_c   1.000
_cell.angle_alpha   90.00
_cell.angle_beta   90.00
_cell.angle_gamma   90.00
#
_symmetry.space_group_name_H-M   'P 1'
#
loop_
_entity.id
_entity.type
_entity.pdbx_description
1 polymer ?
#
loop_
_entity_poly.entity_id
_entity_poly.type
_entity_poly.pdbx_seq_one_letter_code
_entity_poly.pdbx_strand_id
1 'polypeptide(L)' 'WKQIVSALRLAGYDYVISIEHEDALASLDEGLMGAVDILKRAILREPPVDAWWT' A
#
# COMPACT_ATOMS: atom_id res chain seq x y z
N TRP A 1 4.86 2.50 4.07
CA TRP A 1 3.64 2.06 3.37
C TRP A 1 2.34 2.26 4.13
N LYS A 2 2.14 1.71 5.34
CA LYS A 2 0.88 1.92 6.09
C LYS A 2 0.47 3.39 6.21
N GLN A 3 1.39 4.27 6.60
CA GLN A 3 1.12 5.72 6.70
C GLN A 3 0.73 6.34 5.34
N ILE A 4 1.43 5.99 4.25
CA ILE A 4 1.12 6.50 2.90
C ILE A 4 -0.28 6.05 2.47
N VAL A 5 -0.59 4.75 2.62
CA VAL A 5 -1.89 4.18 2.25
C VAL A 5 -3.01 4.80 3.09
N SER A 6 -2.80 5.00 4.40
CA SER A 6 -3.74 5.71 5.27
C SER A 6 -3.96 7.14 4.81
N ALA A 7 -2.90 7.87 4.44
CA ALA A 7 -3.01 9.24 3.96
C ALA A 7 -3.78 9.34 2.63
N LEU A 8 -3.47 8.46 1.66
CA LEU A 8 -4.20 8.37 0.40
C LEU A 8 -5.70 8.10 0.64
N ARG A 9 -6.00 7.17 1.55
CA ARG A 9 -7.39 6.84 1.91
C ARG A 9 -8.13 8.01 2.56
N LEU A 10 -7.48 8.74 3.48
CA LEU A 10 -8.05 9.93 4.10
C LEU A 10 -8.27 11.06 3.10
N ALA A 11 -7.41 11.15 2.07
CA ALA A 11 -7.57 12.08 0.96
C ALA A 11 -8.65 11.65 -0.06
N GLY A 12 -9.29 10.49 0.13
CA GLY A 12 -10.32 9.98 -0.78
C GLY A 12 -9.79 9.38 -2.08
N TYR A 13 -8.49 9.01 -2.13
CA TYR A 13 -7.92 8.36 -3.29
C TYR A 13 -8.42 6.91 -3.42
N ASP A 14 -9.02 6.58 -4.56
CA ASP A 14 -9.67 5.29 -4.84
C ASP A 14 -9.11 4.58 -6.08
N TYR A 15 -7.96 5.03 -6.57
CA TYR A 15 -7.34 4.52 -7.79
C TYR A 15 -6.11 3.64 -7.50
N VAL A 16 -5.37 3.27 -8.55
CA VAL A 16 -4.26 2.31 -8.46
C VAL A 16 -3.02 2.88 -7.76
N ILE A 17 -2.33 2.05 -6.97
CA ILE A 17 -0.96 2.32 -6.52
C ILE A 17 -0.01 1.61 -7.50
N SER A 18 0.66 2.38 -8.35
CA SER A 18 1.67 1.84 -9.26
C SER A 18 2.96 1.51 -8.51
N ILE A 19 3.67 0.48 -8.98
CA ILE A 19 4.99 0.08 -8.46
C ILE A 19 6.01 0.35 -9.56
N GLU A 20 7.03 1.12 -9.21
CA GLU A 20 8.26 1.24 -9.98
C GLU A 20 9.36 0.51 -9.19
N HIS A 21 9.98 -0.49 -9.82
CA HIS A 21 11.02 -1.31 -9.18
C HIS A 21 12.36 -1.11 -9.88
N GLU A 22 13.35 -0.66 -9.12
CA GLU A 22 14.75 -0.52 -9.53
C GLU A 22 15.63 -0.99 -8.37
N ASP A 23 16.36 -2.09 -8.57
CA ASP A 23 17.25 -2.66 -7.55
C ASP A 23 18.40 -3.41 -8.25
N ALA A 24 19.61 -3.30 -7.71
CA ALA A 24 20.81 -3.94 -8.27
C ALA A 24 21.09 -5.35 -7.69
N LEU A 25 20.40 -5.73 -6.61
CA LEU A 25 20.60 -6.94 -5.83
C LEU A 25 19.47 -7.96 -6.05
N ALA A 26 18.23 -7.51 -6.20
CA ALA A 26 17.08 -8.38 -6.46
C ALA A 26 16.85 -8.59 -7.96
N SER A 27 16.32 -9.77 -8.31
CA SER A 27 15.72 -9.95 -9.64
C SER A 27 14.44 -9.12 -9.78
N LEU A 28 14.05 -8.81 -11.02
CA LEU A 28 12.82 -8.09 -11.32
C LEU A 28 11.60 -8.72 -10.64
N ASP A 29 11.45 -10.04 -10.74
CA ASP A 29 10.31 -10.77 -10.20
C ASP A 29 10.31 -10.80 -8.67
N GLU A 30 11.47 -11.08 -8.06
CA GLU A 30 11.61 -11.11 -6.60
C GLU A 30 11.29 -9.74 -5.99
N GLY A 31 11.85 -8.67 -6.55
CA GLY A 31 11.61 -7.32 -6.08
C GLY A 31 10.17 -6.86 -6.28
N LEU A 32 9.58 -7.13 -7.46
CA LEU A 32 8.19 -6.79 -7.75
C LEU A 32 7.23 -7.54 -6.82
N MET A 33 7.42 -8.85 -6.64
CA MET A 33 6.55 -9.66 -5.78
C MET A 33 6.67 -9.25 -4.31
N GLY A 34 7.88 -8.93 -3.84
CA GLY A 34 8.10 -8.38 -2.51
C GLY A 34 7.37 -7.05 -2.30
N ALA A 35 7.44 -6.14 -3.27
CA ALA A 35 6.72 -4.87 -3.23
C ALA A 35 5.19 -5.06 -3.20
N VAL A 36 4.66 -5.96 -4.03
CA VAL A 36 3.23 -6.33 -4.04
C VAL A 36 2.80 -6.86 -2.67
N ASP A 37 3.57 -7.75 -2.06
CA ASP A 37 3.22 -8.33 -0.76
C ASP A 37 3.27 -7.34 0.40
N ILE A 38 4.19 -6.36 0.32
CA ILE A 38 4.26 -5.25 1.28
C ILE A 38 3.02 -4.36 1.14
N LEU A 39 2.63 -4.00 -0.07
CA LEU A 39 1.47 -3.15 -0.33
C LEU A 39 0.16 -3.86 0.05
N LYS A 40 -0.01 -5.14 -0.31
CA LYS A 40 -1.17 -5.95 0.09
C LYS A 40 -1.37 -5.99 1.60
N ARG A 41 -0.28 -6.02 2.38
CA ARG A 41 -0.31 -5.97 3.85
C ARG A 41 -0.63 -4.58 4.42
N ALA A 42 -0.44 -3.52 3.64
CA ALA A 42 -0.71 -2.15 4.05
C ALA A 42 -2.13 -1.66 3.69
N ILE A 43 -2.77 -2.25 2.68
CA ILE A 43 -4.11 -1.87 2.21
C ILE A 43 -5.19 -2.35 3.17
N LEU A 44 -6.01 -1.41 3.65
CA LEU A 44 -7.23 -1.67 4.42
C LEU A 44 -8.38 -1.98 3.46
N ARG A 45 -9.11 -3.08 3.70
CA ARG A 45 -10.17 -3.57 2.80
C ARG A 45 -11.59 -3.26 3.27
N GLU A 46 -11.78 -3.13 4.57
CA GLU A 46 -13.07 -2.73 5.13
C GLU A 46 -13.33 -1.24 4.88
N PRO A 47 -14.60 -0.80 4.82
CA PRO A 47 -14.93 0.62 4.81
C PRO A 47 -14.33 1.37 6.01
N PRO A 48 -14.10 2.69 5.91
CA PRO A 48 -13.73 3.49 7.08
C PRO A 48 -14.81 3.34 8.17
N VAL A 49 -14.37 3.18 9.41
CA VAL A 49 -15.25 3.16 10.58
C VAL A 49 -15.06 4.45 11.37
N ASP A 50 -16.08 4.83 12.14
CA ASP A 50 -15.97 5.91 13.11
C ASP A 50 -14.94 5.56 14.19
N ALA A 51 -14.27 6.57 14.72
CA ALA A 51 -13.35 6.38 15.84
C ALA A 51 -14.15 5.88 17.05
N TRP A 52 -13.71 4.76 17.63
CA TRP A 52 -14.39 4.15 18.79
C TRP A 52 -13.90 4.70 20.13
N TRP A 53 -12.83 5.50 20.13
CA TRP A 53 -12.17 6.06 21.32
C TRP A 53 -12.53 7.52 21.60
N THR A 54 -13.54 8.06 20.91
CA THR A 54 -14.08 9.40 21.20
C THR A 54 -14.93 9.42 22.45
#